data_AF-A0A8S1Y862-F1
#
_entry.id   AF-A0A8S1Y862-F1
#
_cell.length_a   1.000
_cell.length_b   1.000
_cell.length_c   1.000
_cell.angle_alpha   90.00
_cell.angle_beta   90.00
_cell.angle_gamma   90.00
#
_symmetry.space_group_name_H-M   'P 1'
#
loop_
_entity.id
_entity.type
_entity.pdbx_description
1 polymer ?
#
loop_
_entity_poly.entity_id
_entity_poly.type
_entity_poly.pdbx_seq_one_letter_code
_entity_poly.pdbx_strand_id
1 'polypeptide(L)'
;MMGFIIIHKLLMLVNIKMVERLANGLLYIGDYRCKIILFQLLTNFSGGGTYEIFFTEDSIKTGKWIELSDGFNDDQQITYVGEYSNNKKFGKWDSFYRFYLFEWKKIAIGGGSYDDNVLGDSVKFGEWVEQSEGFNWNSYVTYHGIYKNGKKSGEWKACWRSYFEKWSFNVIGEGSYDDSVKGDSVKIGWSDEQSEGYQRTSQVTYQGDYNNGMKVGKWNIKFQGSNVQDFIIQTFLFQWRWIL
;
A
#
# COMPACT_ATOMS: atom_id res chain seq x y z
N MET A 1 -26.09 -13.77 -38.31
CA MET A 1 -24.92 -12.86 -38.23
C MET A 1 -25.08 -11.82 -37.10
N MET A 2 -25.66 -12.19 -35.95
CA MET A 2 -25.87 -11.30 -34.78
C MET A 2 -25.09 -11.76 -33.52
N GLY A 3 -24.56 -13.00 -33.51
CA GLY A 3 -23.82 -13.55 -32.37
C GLY A 3 -22.38 -13.05 -32.23
N PHE A 4 -21.76 -12.55 -33.29
CA PHE A 4 -20.36 -12.11 -33.26
C PHE A 4 -20.16 -10.73 -32.61
N ILE A 5 -21.18 -9.85 -32.63
CA ILE A 5 -21.09 -8.50 -32.05
C ILE A 5 -21.16 -8.54 -30.52
N ILE A 6 -21.86 -9.53 -29.95
CA ILE A 6 -22.00 -9.68 -28.48
C ILE A 6 -20.69 -10.17 -27.85
N ILE A 7 -19.99 -11.09 -28.49
CA ILE A 7 -18.71 -11.62 -28.00
C ILE A 7 -17.60 -10.55 -28.07
N HIS A 8 -17.61 -9.69 -29.09
CA HIS A 8 -16.61 -8.62 -29.22
C HIS A 8 -16.78 -7.52 -28.15
N LYS A 9 -18.01 -7.21 -27.74
CA LYS A 9 -18.27 -6.30 -26.60
C LYS A 9 -17.90 -6.92 -25.24
N LEU A 10 -18.07 -8.23 -25.08
CA LEU A 10 -17.67 -8.95 -23.86
C LEU A 10 -16.15 -8.99 -23.67
N LEU A 11 -15.38 -9.11 -24.76
CA LEU A 11 -13.90 -9.10 -24.71
C LEU A 11 -13.30 -7.70 -24.53
N MET A 12 -14.00 -6.65 -24.97
CA MET A 12 -13.56 -5.25 -24.83
C MET A 12 -13.64 -4.70 -23.38
N LEU A 13 -14.27 -5.42 -22.45
CA LEU A 13 -14.51 -4.95 -21.08
C LEU A 13 -13.50 -5.43 -20.02
N VAL A 14 -12.43 -6.12 -20.42
CA VAL A 14 -11.33 -6.51 -19.51
C VAL A 14 -10.00 -5.96 -20.02
N ASN A 15 -9.81 -4.65 -19.90
CA ASN A 15 -8.49 -4.00 -19.77
C ASN A 15 -8.66 -2.48 -19.85
N ILE A 16 -8.98 -1.85 -18.72
CA ILE A 16 -8.75 -0.40 -18.62
C ILE A 16 -7.26 -0.22 -18.33
N LYS A 17 -6.53 0.17 -19.39
CA LYS A 17 -5.17 0.75 -19.38
C LYS A 17 -3.97 -0.20 -19.31
N MET A 18 -4.01 -1.32 -20.04
CA MET A 18 -2.79 -2.09 -20.35
C MET A 18 -2.62 -2.25 -21.87
N VAL A 19 -1.93 -1.27 -22.45
CA VAL A 19 -1.24 -1.28 -23.76
C VAL A 19 -2.06 -1.83 -24.93
N GLU A 20 -2.59 -0.88 -25.73
CA GLU A 20 -3.23 -1.05 -27.04
C GLU A 20 -2.47 -1.98 -28.02
N ARG A 21 -1.17 -2.22 -27.81
CA ARG A 21 -0.34 -3.14 -28.61
C ARG A 21 -0.64 -4.64 -28.43
N LEU A 22 -1.29 -5.07 -27.34
CA LEU A 22 -1.61 -6.50 -27.15
C LEU A 22 -3.00 -6.88 -27.68
N ALA A 23 -3.90 -5.92 -27.89
CA ALA A 23 -5.26 -6.18 -28.36
C ALA A 23 -5.33 -6.72 -29.81
N ASN A 24 -4.29 -6.51 -30.62
CA ASN A 24 -4.24 -6.96 -32.02
C ASN A 24 -3.38 -8.22 -32.26
N GLY A 25 -2.95 -8.91 -31.20
CA GLY A 25 -2.14 -10.13 -31.29
C GLY A 25 -2.96 -11.40 -31.56
N LEU A 26 -3.54 -11.53 -32.76
CA LEU A 26 -4.03 -12.82 -33.27
C LEU A 26 -2.82 -13.72 -33.57
N LEU A 27 -2.39 -14.51 -32.57
CA LEU A 27 -1.42 -15.58 -32.74
C LEU A 27 -2.16 -16.92 -32.79
N TYR A 28 -2.51 -17.35 -33.99
CA TYR A 28 -2.90 -18.74 -34.25
C TYR A 28 -1.65 -19.60 -34.16
N ILE A 29 -1.50 -20.36 -33.07
CA ILE A 29 -0.54 -21.47 -33.01
C ILE A 29 -1.34 -22.74 -32.81
N GLY A 30 -1.11 -23.67 -33.73
CA GLY A 30 -1.71 -24.98 -33.78
C GLY A 30 -1.56 -25.77 -32.48
N ASP A 31 -2.52 -26.66 -32.35
CA ASP A 31 -2.77 -27.67 -31.33
C ASP A 31 -1.52 -28.16 -30.57
N TYR A 32 -1.69 -28.34 -29.25
CA TYR A 32 -0.72 -28.86 -28.27
C TYR A 32 0.36 -27.89 -27.71
N ARG A 33 -0.01 -27.17 -26.62
CA ARG A 33 0.78 -26.83 -25.39
C ARG A 33 0.28 -25.56 -24.65
N CYS A 34 -0.96 -25.12 -24.84
CA CYS A 34 -1.50 -23.88 -24.26
C CYS A 34 -2.11 -24.02 -22.84
N LYS A 35 -1.57 -24.87 -21.96
CA LYS A 35 -1.99 -24.90 -20.53
C LYS A 35 -0.98 -24.27 -19.58
N ILE A 36 0.31 -24.30 -19.89
CA ILE A 36 1.36 -23.78 -19.00
C ILE A 36 1.61 -22.28 -19.25
N ILE A 37 1.49 -21.82 -20.50
CA ILE A 37 1.68 -20.41 -20.86
C ILE A 37 0.49 -19.53 -20.40
N LEU A 38 -0.73 -20.08 -20.37
CA LEU A 38 -1.89 -19.32 -19.90
C LEU A 38 -1.78 -18.97 -18.42
N PHE A 39 -1.24 -19.86 -17.58
CA PHE A 39 -1.05 -19.60 -16.15
C PHE A 39 0.07 -18.56 -15.90
N GLN A 40 1.15 -18.58 -16.71
CA GLN A 40 2.22 -17.57 -16.64
C GLN A 40 1.81 -16.20 -17.22
N LEU A 41 0.90 -16.16 -18.20
CA LEU A 41 0.29 -14.92 -18.68
C LEU A 41 -0.75 -14.38 -17.69
N LEU A 42 -1.46 -15.25 -16.98
CA LEU A 42 -2.37 -14.89 -15.87
C LEU A 42 -1.64 -14.32 -14.65
N THR A 43 -0.34 -14.61 -14.47
CA THR A 43 0.47 -13.99 -13.40
C THR A 43 0.97 -12.58 -13.73
N ASN A 44 0.78 -12.10 -14.96
CA ASN A 44 1.24 -10.77 -15.40
C ASN A 44 0.18 -9.68 -15.32
N PHE A 45 -1.06 -10.00 -14.91
CA PHE A 45 -2.05 -8.96 -14.66
C PHE A 45 -1.60 -8.13 -13.46
N SER A 46 -1.35 -6.84 -13.71
CA SER A 46 -1.08 -5.88 -12.65
C SER A 46 -2.32 -5.66 -11.78
N GLY A 47 -3.53 -5.76 -12.35
CA GLY A 47 -4.80 -5.62 -11.63
C GLY A 47 -5.98 -6.22 -12.37
N GLY A 48 -7.13 -6.33 -11.70
CA GLY A 48 -8.39 -6.84 -12.25
C GLY A 48 -9.17 -7.73 -11.28
N GLY A 49 -10.40 -8.09 -11.66
CA GLY A 49 -11.27 -8.99 -10.91
C GLY A 49 -12.57 -9.28 -11.64
N THR A 50 -13.58 -9.76 -10.92
CA THR A 50 -14.88 -10.12 -11.50
C THR A 50 -15.90 -9.02 -11.26
N TYR A 51 -16.72 -8.75 -12.28
CA TYR A 51 -17.89 -7.89 -12.17
C TYR A 51 -19.16 -8.73 -12.28
N GLU A 52 -20.18 -8.34 -11.52
CA GLU A 52 -21.55 -8.77 -11.74
C GLU A 52 -22.26 -7.68 -12.54
N ILE A 53 -22.95 -8.08 -13.62
CA ILE A 53 -23.63 -7.16 -14.54
C ILE A 53 -25.13 -7.30 -14.32
N PHE A 54 -25.78 -6.19 -14.00
CA PHE A 54 -27.24 -6.09 -13.96
C PHE A 54 -27.75 -5.41 -15.23
N PHE A 55 -28.90 -5.85 -15.75
CA PHE A 55 -29.47 -5.31 -16.99
C PHE A 55 -29.88 -3.84 -16.90
N THR A 56 -30.02 -3.29 -15.69
CA THR A 56 -30.58 -1.97 -15.42
C THR A 56 -29.68 -1.06 -14.59
N GLU A 57 -28.55 -1.55 -14.11
CA GLU A 57 -27.69 -0.84 -13.15
C GLU A 57 -26.21 -0.96 -13.53
N ASP A 58 -25.37 -0.14 -12.90
CA ASP A 58 -23.92 -0.20 -13.05
C ASP A 58 -23.37 -1.56 -12.61
N SER A 59 -22.31 -2.03 -13.28
CA SER A 59 -21.64 -3.27 -12.89
C SER A 59 -20.98 -3.14 -11.52
N ILE A 60 -21.17 -4.13 -10.64
CA ILE A 60 -20.57 -4.13 -9.30
C ILE A 60 -19.36 -5.06 -9.25
N LYS A 61 -18.32 -4.66 -8.51
CA LYS A 61 -17.19 -5.55 -8.23
C LYS A 61 -17.61 -6.68 -7.29
N THR A 62 -17.23 -7.91 -7.62
CA THR A 62 -17.48 -9.12 -6.81
C THR A 62 -16.31 -10.10 -6.89
N GLY A 63 -16.20 -10.99 -5.90
CA GLY A 63 -15.20 -12.07 -5.85
C GLY A 63 -13.78 -11.55 -5.63
N LYS A 64 -12.78 -12.26 -6.17
CA LYS A 64 -11.36 -11.93 -6.00
C LYS A 64 -10.92 -10.77 -6.88
N TRP A 65 -10.09 -9.90 -6.31
CA TRP A 65 -9.59 -8.70 -6.95
C TRP A 65 -8.12 -8.46 -6.68
N ILE A 66 -7.46 -7.87 -7.67
CA ILE A 66 -6.13 -7.29 -7.58
C ILE A 66 -6.27 -5.80 -7.92
N GLU A 67 -6.00 -4.94 -6.96
CA GLU A 67 -5.97 -3.49 -7.15
C GLU A 67 -4.53 -2.99 -7.27
N LEU A 68 -4.35 -1.93 -8.05
CA LEU A 68 -3.09 -1.20 -8.12
C LEU A 68 -3.06 -0.15 -7.03
N SER A 69 -1.88 0.13 -6.47
CA SER A 69 -1.73 1.30 -5.61
C SER A 69 -1.90 2.60 -6.39
N ASP A 70 -2.30 3.64 -5.68
CA ASP A 70 -2.13 4.99 -6.19
C ASP A 70 -0.65 5.24 -6.49
N GLY A 71 -0.36 5.86 -7.63
CA GLY A 71 1.02 6.07 -8.09
C GLY A 71 1.70 4.83 -8.70
N PHE A 72 0.99 3.74 -8.97
CA PHE A 72 1.58 2.54 -9.59
C PHE A 72 2.38 2.87 -10.86
N ASN A 73 3.69 2.61 -10.82
CA ASN A 73 4.63 2.84 -11.91
C ASN A 73 5.78 1.82 -11.86
N ASP A 74 6.78 1.91 -12.73
CA ASP A 74 7.87 0.94 -12.82
C ASP A 74 8.74 0.84 -11.55
N ASP A 75 8.85 1.92 -10.78
CA ASP A 75 9.60 1.98 -9.51
C ASP A 75 8.74 1.60 -8.30
N GLN A 76 7.42 1.75 -8.42
CA GLN A 76 6.44 1.52 -7.35
C GLN A 76 5.32 0.57 -7.82
N GLN A 77 5.65 -0.72 -7.92
CA GLN A 77 4.69 -1.76 -8.30
C GLN A 77 4.03 -2.42 -7.08
N ILE A 78 3.15 -1.68 -6.40
CA ILE A 78 2.37 -2.19 -5.26
C ILE A 78 0.98 -2.64 -5.75
N THR A 79 0.58 -3.84 -5.34
CA THR A 79 -0.76 -4.38 -5.61
C THR A 79 -1.45 -4.82 -4.32
N TYR A 80 -2.76 -4.65 -4.24
CA TYR A 80 -3.59 -5.12 -3.13
C TYR A 80 -4.46 -6.28 -3.61
N VAL A 81 -4.43 -7.41 -2.90
CA VAL A 81 -5.21 -8.59 -3.25
C VAL A 81 -6.19 -8.90 -2.14
N GLY A 82 -7.45 -9.06 -2.50
CA GLY A 82 -8.49 -9.43 -1.56
C GLY A 82 -9.80 -9.71 -2.28
N GLU A 83 -10.90 -9.64 -1.54
CA GLU A 83 -12.22 -9.94 -2.08
C GLU A 83 -13.15 -8.74 -2.00
N TYR A 84 -13.98 -8.60 -3.02
CA TYR A 84 -15.09 -7.67 -3.09
C TYR A 84 -16.41 -8.41 -2.92
N SER A 85 -17.33 -7.81 -2.17
CA SER A 85 -18.73 -8.20 -2.09
C SER A 85 -19.58 -6.95 -2.25
N ASN A 86 -20.47 -6.92 -3.24
CA ASN A 86 -21.33 -5.77 -3.52
C ASN A 86 -20.57 -4.44 -3.64
N ASN A 87 -19.49 -4.43 -4.44
CA ASN A 87 -18.62 -3.27 -4.64
C ASN A 87 -17.87 -2.77 -3.38
N LYS A 88 -17.84 -3.57 -2.31
CA LYS A 88 -17.11 -3.27 -1.06
C LYS A 88 -16.00 -4.29 -0.81
N LYS A 89 -14.86 -3.83 -0.33
CA LYS A 89 -13.78 -4.69 0.17
C LYS A 89 -14.28 -5.48 1.37
N PHE A 90 -14.00 -6.77 1.37
CA PHE A 90 -14.45 -7.74 2.35
C PHE A 90 -13.27 -8.61 2.81
N GLY A 91 -13.25 -8.95 4.10
CA GLY A 91 -12.31 -9.91 4.66
C GLY A 91 -10.86 -9.47 4.58
N LYS A 92 -9.95 -10.44 4.41
CA LYS A 92 -8.50 -10.20 4.41
C LYS A 92 -8.04 -9.60 3.08
N TRP A 93 -7.20 -8.58 3.18
CA TRP A 93 -6.53 -7.91 2.08
C TRP A 93 -5.03 -7.91 2.31
N ASP A 94 -4.27 -8.41 1.34
CA ASP A 94 -2.81 -8.49 1.37
C ASP A 94 -2.18 -7.48 0.41
N SER A 95 -1.17 -6.75 0.86
CA SER A 95 -0.39 -5.83 0.03
C SER A 95 0.89 -6.51 -0.44
N PHE A 96 1.15 -6.48 -1.75
CA PHE A 96 2.33 -7.05 -2.36
C PHE A 96 3.15 -5.98 -3.09
N TYR A 97 4.45 -6.00 -2.87
CA TYR A 97 5.41 -5.22 -3.65
C TYR A 97 6.11 -6.13 -4.64
N ARG A 98 6.19 -5.70 -5.90
CA ARG A 98 6.97 -6.37 -6.93
C ARG A 98 8.26 -5.60 -7.16
N PHE A 99 9.38 -6.28 -6.95
CA PHE A 99 10.69 -5.69 -7.12
C PHE A 99 11.31 -6.11 -8.46
N TYR A 100 11.75 -5.14 -9.27
CA TYR A 100 12.23 -5.41 -10.63
C TYR A 100 13.54 -6.20 -10.67
N LEU A 101 14.46 -5.95 -9.73
CA LEU A 101 15.81 -6.50 -9.77
C LEU A 101 15.89 -8.00 -9.40
N PHE A 102 14.84 -8.58 -8.82
CA PHE A 102 14.85 -9.95 -8.31
C PHE A 102 13.64 -10.70 -8.83
N GLU A 103 13.83 -11.38 -9.97
CA GLU A 103 12.98 -12.45 -10.53
C GLU A 103 11.50 -12.41 -10.10
N TRP A 104 10.67 -11.55 -10.71
CA TRP A 104 9.19 -11.58 -10.67
C TRP A 104 8.52 -11.88 -9.31
N LYS A 105 9.22 -11.70 -8.19
CA LYS A 105 8.78 -12.19 -6.90
C LYS A 105 7.97 -11.10 -6.21
N LYS A 106 6.72 -11.43 -5.92
CA LYS A 106 5.86 -10.61 -5.06
C LYS A 106 6.25 -10.84 -3.61
N ILE A 107 6.54 -9.77 -2.88
CA ILE A 107 6.82 -9.80 -1.45
C ILE A 107 5.60 -9.23 -0.74
N ALA A 108 5.04 -9.97 0.21
CA ALA A 108 4.01 -9.44 1.10
C ALA A 108 4.64 -8.34 1.97
N ILE A 109 4.08 -7.13 1.88
CA ILE A 109 4.58 -5.92 2.56
C ILE A 109 3.54 -5.32 3.51
N GLY A 110 2.37 -5.93 3.59
CA GLY A 110 1.37 -5.56 4.57
C GLY A 110 -0.02 -6.05 4.20
N GLY A 111 -1.02 -5.32 4.65
CA GLY A 111 -2.42 -5.71 4.55
C GLY A 111 -3.13 -5.64 5.89
N GLY A 112 -4.35 -6.17 5.91
CA GLY A 112 -5.20 -6.26 7.10
C GLY A 112 -6.57 -6.82 6.73
N SER A 113 -7.60 -6.51 7.52
CA SER A 113 -8.95 -7.01 7.28
C SER A 113 -10.01 -5.90 7.30
N TYR A 114 -11.06 -6.10 6.51
CA TYR A 114 -12.25 -5.25 6.45
C TYR A 114 -13.46 -5.95 7.07
N ASP A 115 -14.17 -5.23 7.93
CA ASP A 115 -15.34 -5.72 8.65
C ASP A 115 -16.51 -5.85 7.69
N ASP A 116 -17.12 -7.04 7.69
CA ASP A 116 -18.23 -7.40 6.83
C ASP A 116 -19.61 -7.08 7.41
N ASN A 117 -19.66 -6.74 8.70
CA ASN A 117 -20.92 -6.53 9.41
C ASN A 117 -21.39 -5.07 9.37
N VAL A 118 -20.58 -4.15 8.86
CA VAL A 118 -20.91 -2.72 8.86
C VAL A 118 -21.74 -2.38 7.60
N LEU A 119 -22.96 -1.88 7.83
CA LEU A 119 -23.78 -1.28 6.79
C LEU A 119 -23.13 0.03 6.31
N GLY A 120 -22.42 -0.01 5.19
CA GLY A 120 -21.82 1.20 4.62
C GLY A 120 -20.51 0.91 3.90
N ASP A 121 -19.58 1.84 3.96
CA ASP A 121 -18.25 1.69 3.36
C ASP A 121 -17.43 0.60 4.05
N SER A 122 -16.45 0.05 3.35
CA SER A 122 -15.53 -0.97 3.89
C SER A 122 -14.73 -0.41 5.07
N VAL A 123 -14.96 -0.95 6.26
CA VAL A 123 -14.33 -0.48 7.51
C VAL A 123 -13.13 -1.35 7.85
N LYS A 124 -11.94 -0.77 7.93
CA LYS A 124 -10.74 -1.50 8.42
C LYS A 124 -10.91 -1.90 9.88
N PHE A 125 -10.49 -3.11 10.23
CA PHE A 125 -10.47 -3.61 11.61
C PHE A 125 -9.28 -4.53 11.86
N GLY A 126 -8.93 -4.70 13.15
CA GLY A 126 -7.90 -5.63 13.58
C GLY A 126 -6.48 -5.15 13.28
N GLU A 127 -5.54 -6.09 13.16
CA GLU A 127 -4.14 -5.79 12.86
C GLU A 127 -3.97 -5.35 11.41
N TRP A 128 -3.15 -4.31 11.21
CA TRP A 128 -2.83 -3.76 9.92
C TRP A 128 -1.35 -3.44 9.79
N VAL A 129 -0.86 -3.61 8.57
CA VAL A 129 0.46 -3.16 8.14
C VAL A 129 0.28 -2.24 6.94
N GLU A 130 0.52 -0.96 7.15
CA GLU A 130 0.41 0.09 6.13
C GLU A 130 1.79 0.47 5.59
N GLN A 131 1.84 0.92 4.35
CA GLN A 131 3.06 1.44 3.75
C GLN A 131 3.18 2.93 4.06
N SER A 132 4.40 3.45 4.19
CA SER A 132 4.59 4.89 4.28
C SER A 132 4.26 5.60 2.97
N GLU A 133 3.97 6.90 3.08
CA GLU A 133 3.99 7.76 1.90
C GLU A 133 5.39 7.70 1.25
N GLY A 134 5.42 7.61 -0.09
CA GLY A 134 6.66 7.45 -0.83
C GLY A 134 7.32 6.07 -0.70
N PHE A 135 6.62 5.05 -0.20
CA PHE A 135 7.15 3.69 -0.11
C PHE A 135 7.70 3.23 -1.47
N ASN A 136 8.99 2.90 -1.49
CA ASN A 136 9.71 2.47 -2.67
C ASN A 136 10.93 1.63 -2.27
N TRP A 137 11.75 1.26 -3.26
CA TRP A 137 12.92 0.42 -3.01
C TRP A 137 14.04 1.06 -2.15
N ASN A 138 14.01 2.38 -1.94
CA ASN A 138 14.89 3.10 -1.02
C ASN A 138 14.26 3.39 0.34
N SER A 139 12.93 3.28 0.45
CA SER A 139 12.15 3.57 1.64
C SER A 139 11.14 2.45 1.91
N TYR A 140 11.60 1.42 2.63
CA TYR A 140 10.76 0.31 3.10
C TYR A 140 10.26 0.59 4.52
N VAL A 141 9.54 1.69 4.70
CA VAL A 141 8.91 2.00 5.98
C VAL A 141 7.47 1.51 5.97
N THR A 142 7.11 0.74 6.99
CA THR A 142 5.76 0.23 7.20
C THR A 142 5.27 0.61 8.59
N TYR A 143 3.97 0.78 8.76
CA TYR A 143 3.32 1.10 10.01
C TYR A 143 2.45 -0.06 10.46
N HIS A 144 2.73 -0.59 11.64
CA HIS A 144 2.07 -1.76 12.21
C HIS A 144 1.22 -1.31 13.38
N GLY A 145 -0.06 -1.69 13.42
CA GLY A 145 -0.92 -1.36 14.54
C GLY A 145 -2.33 -1.89 14.36
N ILE A 146 -3.25 -1.38 15.18
CA ILE A 146 -4.62 -1.86 15.24
C ILE A 146 -5.58 -0.81 14.70
N TYR A 147 -6.52 -1.26 13.88
CA TYR A 147 -7.71 -0.52 13.48
C TYR A 147 -8.92 -0.94 14.32
N LYS A 148 -9.70 0.05 14.76
CA LYS A 148 -11.04 -0.13 15.37
C LYS A 148 -12.02 0.80 14.69
N ASN A 149 -13.11 0.24 14.15
CA ASN A 149 -14.14 1.01 13.46
C ASN A 149 -13.57 1.96 12.39
N GLY A 150 -12.57 1.50 11.63
CA GLY A 150 -11.94 2.28 10.55
C GLY A 150 -10.93 3.32 11.03
N LYS A 151 -10.64 3.40 12.33
CA LYS A 151 -9.67 4.33 12.92
C LYS A 151 -8.45 3.63 13.49
N LYS A 152 -7.29 4.27 13.44
CA LYS A 152 -6.09 3.79 14.15
C LYS A 152 -6.34 3.89 15.66
N SER A 153 -6.02 2.84 16.40
CA SER A 153 -6.22 2.78 17.85
C SER A 153 -4.98 2.22 18.53
N GLY A 154 -4.60 2.81 19.67
CA GLY A 154 -3.52 2.34 20.51
C GLY A 154 -2.14 2.53 19.87
N GLU A 155 -1.22 1.62 20.18
CA GLU A 155 0.17 1.69 19.76
C GLU A 155 0.33 1.35 18.27
N TRP A 156 1.18 2.14 17.60
CA TRP A 156 1.58 1.97 16.22
C TRP A 156 3.10 2.02 16.12
N LYS A 157 3.67 1.06 15.38
CA LYS A 157 5.12 0.92 15.22
C LYS A 157 5.52 1.22 13.79
N ALA A 158 6.44 2.16 13.61
CA ALA A 158 7.13 2.39 12.37
C ALA A 158 8.29 1.39 12.26
N CYS A 159 8.24 0.57 11.24
CA CYS A 159 9.15 -0.53 11.00
C CYS A 159 9.90 -0.27 9.69
N TRP A 160 11.23 -0.23 9.75
CA TRP A 160 12.08 -0.20 8.57
C TRP A 160 12.65 -1.57 8.29
N ARG A 161 12.68 -1.94 7.02
CA ARG A 161 13.27 -3.19 6.57
C ARG A 161 14.46 -2.94 5.66
N SER A 162 15.60 -3.52 6.01
CA SER A 162 16.74 -3.58 5.11
C SER A 162 16.45 -4.53 3.96
N TYR A 163 16.79 -4.12 2.74
CA TYR A 163 16.61 -4.90 1.53
C TYR A 163 17.20 -6.33 1.64
N PHE A 164 18.36 -6.45 2.29
CA PHE A 164 19.09 -7.72 2.41
C PHE A 164 18.57 -8.62 3.53
N GLU A 165 17.78 -8.07 4.46
CA GLU A 165 17.26 -8.80 5.59
C GLU A 165 15.84 -9.28 5.28
N LYS A 166 15.76 -10.57 4.95
CA LYS A 166 14.52 -11.16 4.42
C LYS A 166 13.40 -11.25 5.47
N TRP A 167 13.70 -11.10 6.76
CA TRP A 167 12.76 -11.43 7.83
C TRP A 167 12.78 -10.53 9.08
N SER A 168 13.69 -9.57 9.18
CA SER A 168 13.73 -8.64 10.32
C SER A 168 13.20 -7.26 9.93
N PHE A 169 12.23 -6.79 10.72
CA PHE A 169 11.85 -5.39 10.76
C PHE A 169 12.54 -4.75 11.96
N ASN A 170 13.22 -3.63 11.71
CA ASN A 170 13.76 -2.81 12.79
C ASN A 170 12.71 -1.75 13.14
N VAL A 171 12.30 -1.71 14.41
CA VAL A 171 11.44 -0.63 14.89
C VAL A 171 12.26 0.65 14.90
N ILE A 172 11.84 1.63 14.10
CA ILE A 172 12.48 2.94 13.96
C ILE A 172 11.65 4.07 14.56
N GLY A 173 10.46 3.74 15.05
CA GLY A 173 9.64 4.65 15.82
C GLY A 173 8.37 3.98 16.33
N GLU A 174 7.80 4.56 17.38
CA GLU A 174 6.54 4.15 17.97
C GLU A 174 5.68 5.39 18.22
N GLY A 175 4.38 5.23 18.30
CA GLY A 175 3.44 6.31 18.63
C GLY A 175 2.09 5.73 19.01
N SER A 176 1.22 6.54 19.61
CA SER A 176 -0.12 6.10 20.01
C SER A 176 -1.22 6.95 19.38
N TYR A 177 -2.37 6.32 19.12
CA TYR A 177 -3.54 6.96 18.55
C TYR A 177 -4.75 6.80 19.46
N ASP A 178 -5.49 7.89 19.64
CA ASP A 178 -6.78 7.91 20.32
C ASP A 178 -7.93 7.80 19.30
N ASP A 179 -8.67 6.70 19.39
CA ASP A 179 -9.86 6.43 18.56
C ASP A 179 -11.18 6.90 19.20
N SER A 180 -11.14 7.41 20.44
CA SER A 180 -12.32 7.94 21.15
C SER A 180 -12.78 9.31 20.64
N VAL A 181 -11.90 10.05 19.98
CA VAL A 181 -12.20 11.37 19.41
C VAL A 181 -13.15 11.22 18.21
N LYS A 182 -14.14 12.12 18.13
CA LYS A 182 -15.08 12.16 16.99
C LYS A 182 -14.34 12.59 15.72
N GLY A 183 -14.51 11.84 14.63
CA GLY A 183 -13.77 12.05 13.38
C GLY A 183 -12.58 11.09 13.26
N ASP A 184 -11.49 11.55 12.64
CA ASP A 184 -10.28 10.76 12.45
C ASP A 184 -9.52 10.53 13.76
N SER A 185 -8.77 9.42 13.85
CA SER A 185 -7.90 9.14 14.99
C SER A 185 -6.81 10.20 15.12
N VAL A 186 -6.57 10.66 16.35
CA VAL A 186 -5.54 11.67 16.64
C VAL A 186 -4.33 11.03 17.33
N LYS A 187 -3.12 11.46 16.99
CA LYS A 187 -1.91 11.04 17.71
C LYS A 187 -1.91 11.62 19.13
N ILE A 188 -1.44 10.84 20.09
CA ILE A 188 -1.34 11.21 21.50
C ILE A 188 -0.04 10.70 22.14
N GLY A 189 0.44 11.42 23.15
CA GLY A 189 1.58 11.02 23.97
C GLY A 189 2.90 11.04 23.21
N TRP A 190 3.89 10.31 23.74
CA TRP A 190 5.21 10.21 23.16
C TRP A 190 5.15 9.57 21.77
N SER A 191 5.90 10.12 20.80
CA SER A 191 5.98 9.60 19.44
C SER A 191 7.35 9.81 18.82
N ASP A 192 7.74 8.84 18.00
CA ASP A 192 8.93 8.85 17.16
C ASP A 192 8.51 8.88 15.67
N GLU A 193 8.74 10.01 15.02
CA GLU A 193 8.34 10.25 13.63
C GLU A 193 9.53 10.22 12.69
N GLN A 194 9.33 9.71 11.49
CA GLN A 194 10.31 9.75 10.42
C GLN A 194 10.22 11.09 9.70
N SER A 195 11.35 11.60 9.19
CA SER A 195 11.32 12.75 8.30
C SER A 195 10.64 12.43 6.98
N GLU A 196 10.14 13.47 6.33
CA GLU A 196 9.84 13.40 4.91
C GLU A 196 11.09 12.92 4.16
N GLY A 197 10.91 11.95 3.26
CA GLY A 197 12.03 11.32 2.55
C GLY A 197 12.91 10.42 3.41
N TYR A 198 12.42 9.89 4.54
CA TYR A 198 13.15 8.86 5.29
C TYR A 198 13.49 7.69 4.37
N GLN A 199 14.77 7.51 4.13
CA GLN A 199 15.30 6.53 3.18
C GLN A 199 16.63 6.00 3.69
N ARG A 200 17.16 4.98 3.02
CA ARG A 200 18.44 4.33 3.39
C ARG A 200 19.59 5.31 3.69
N THR A 201 19.68 6.41 2.95
CA THR A 201 20.77 7.41 3.08
C THR A 201 20.42 8.60 3.97
N SER A 202 19.17 8.71 4.41
CA SER A 202 18.68 9.82 5.24
C SER A 202 17.67 9.28 6.24
N GLN A 203 18.15 8.84 7.40
CA GLN A 203 17.31 8.32 8.46
C GLN A 203 17.23 9.35 9.59
N VAL A 204 16.41 10.38 9.39
CA VAL A 204 16.13 11.39 10.40
C VAL A 204 14.84 11.01 11.12
N THR A 205 14.86 10.99 12.44
CA THR A 205 13.67 10.81 13.27
C THR A 205 13.49 11.97 14.25
N TYR A 206 12.23 12.35 14.49
CA TYR A 206 11.82 13.37 15.45
C TYR A 206 11.14 12.68 16.62
N GLN A 207 11.55 12.98 17.84
CA GLN A 207 10.96 12.40 19.05
C GLN A 207 10.39 13.49 19.93
N GLY A 208 9.15 13.34 20.36
CA GLY A 208 8.50 14.28 21.25
C GLY A 208 7.06 13.89 21.55
N ASP A 209 6.33 14.79 22.20
CA ASP A 209 4.98 14.53 22.66
C ASP A 209 3.92 15.13 21.73
N TYR A 210 2.82 14.39 21.59
CA TYR A 210 1.59 14.83 20.99
C TYR A 210 0.51 15.08 22.05
N ASN A 211 -0.25 16.15 21.86
CA ASN A 211 -1.50 16.39 22.57
C ASN A 211 -2.61 16.68 21.56
N ASN A 212 -3.58 15.77 21.47
CA ASN A 212 -4.72 15.87 20.56
C ASN A 212 -4.30 16.17 19.10
N GLY A 213 -3.34 15.38 18.58
CA GLY A 213 -2.83 15.54 17.22
C GLY A 213 -1.85 16.71 17.01
N MET A 214 -1.59 17.54 18.03
CA MET A 214 -0.62 18.65 17.94
C MET A 214 0.70 18.30 18.61
N LYS A 215 1.82 18.63 17.97
CA LYS A 215 3.16 18.53 18.56
C LYS A 215 3.27 19.53 19.72
N VAL A 216 3.70 19.06 20.88
CA VAL A 216 3.89 19.89 22.07
C VAL A 216 5.29 19.68 22.65
N GLY A 217 5.75 20.66 23.42
CA GLY A 217 7.03 20.57 24.14
C GLY A 217 8.26 20.56 23.23
N LYS A 218 9.34 19.95 23.74
CA LYS A 218 10.63 19.87 23.06
C LYS A 218 10.69 18.62 22.20
N TRP A 219 11.11 18.80 20.95
CA TRP A 219 11.35 17.70 20.01
C TRP A 219 12.84 17.46 19.80
N ASN A 220 13.26 16.21 19.97
CA ASN A 220 14.63 15.79 19.73
C ASN A 220 14.77 15.26 18.30
N ILE A 221 15.83 15.66 17.61
CA ILE A 221 16.15 15.16 16.27
C ILE A 221 17.26 14.13 16.42
N LYS A 222 17.03 12.94 15.89
CA LYS A 222 18.04 11.88 15.80
C LYS A 222 18.36 11.62 14.34
N PHE A 223 19.64 11.52 14.04
CA PHE A 223 20.14 11.10 12.74
C PHE A 223 20.76 9.71 12.90
N GLN A 224 20.27 8.74 12.13
CA GLN A 224 20.89 7.44 12.00
C GLN A 224 21.56 7.38 10.62
N GLY A 225 22.87 7.29 10.58
CA GLY A 225 23.62 7.21 9.34
C GLY A 225 24.97 6.57 9.61
N SER A 226 25.40 5.69 8.70
CA SER A 226 26.58 4.84 8.88
C SER A 226 27.91 5.59 8.87
N ASN A 227 27.93 6.90 8.60
CA ASN A 227 29.13 7.73 8.65
C ASN A 227 28.85 9.04 9.41
N VAL A 228 29.06 9.03 10.72
CA VAL A 228 28.99 10.24 11.57
C VAL A 228 30.00 11.31 11.12
N GLN A 229 31.07 10.92 10.40
CA GLN A 229 32.10 11.83 9.90
C GLN A 229 31.60 12.81 8.81
N ASP A 230 30.55 12.46 8.04
CA ASP A 230 30.10 13.31 6.93
C ASP A 230 29.09 14.41 7.36
N PHE A 231 28.53 14.34 8.58
CA PHE A 231 27.33 15.13 8.92
C PHE A 231 27.53 16.28 9.92
N ILE A 232 28.71 16.40 10.56
CA ILE A 232 28.98 17.48 11.53
C ILE A 232 28.86 18.88 10.88
N ILE A 233 28.96 18.98 9.55
CA ILE A 233 28.98 20.26 8.83
C ILE A 233 27.59 20.94 8.71
N GLN A 234 26.46 20.23 8.78
CA GLN A 234 25.14 20.84 8.49
C GLN A 234 24.33 21.32 9.71
N THR A 235 24.71 20.95 10.94
CA THR A 235 23.86 21.15 12.13
C THR A 235 23.82 22.60 12.64
N PHE A 236 24.58 23.54 12.05
CA PHE A 236 24.63 24.93 12.53
C PHE A 236 23.64 25.91 11.87
N LEU A 237 22.83 25.52 10.87
CA LEU A 237 22.03 26.49 10.10
C LEU A 237 20.51 26.45 10.29
N PHE A 238 19.96 25.57 11.12
CA PHE A 238 18.51 25.51 11.36
C PHE A 238 18.13 25.99 12.77
N GLN A 239 18.40 27.26 13.08
CA GLN A 239 17.64 27.97 14.11
C GLN A 239 16.41 28.63 13.46
N TRP A 240 15.30 27.90 13.53
CA TRP A 240 13.89 28.32 13.58
C TRP A 240 13.52 29.71 13.05
N ARG A 241 12.93 29.72 11.85
CA ARG A 241 11.91 30.68 11.42
C ARG A 241 10.57 29.95 11.33
N TRP A 242 9.80 29.97 12.41
CA TRP A 242 8.34 29.77 12.40
C TRP A 242 7.77 30.69 13.48
N ILE A 243 7.47 31.92 13.08
CA ILE A 243 6.54 32.82 13.75
C ILE A 243 5.59 33.31 12.65
N LEU A 244 4.29 33.09 12.91
CA LEU A 244 3.07 33.36 12.13
C LEU A 244 2.66 32.28 11.12
#